data_AF-A0A397FS06-F1
#
_entry.id   AF-A0A397FS06-F1
#
_cell.length_a   1.000
_cell.length_b   1.000
_cell.length_c   1.000
_cell.angle_alpha   90.00
_cell.angle_beta   90.00
_cell.angle_gamma   90.00
#
_symmetry.space_group_name_H-M   'P 1'
#
loop_
_entity.id
_entity.type
_entity.pdbx_description
1 polymer ?
#
loop_
_entity_poly.entity_id
_entity_poly.type
_entity_poly.pdbx_seq_one_letter_code
_entity_poly.pdbx_strand_id
1 'polypeptide(L)'
;IVTTFRDLRSTLDTLSSSSLLQNVAASVQQHLNGVRRYASAQAICVQFMKNRIVDAEMKRHKARVELDAYVSLGANALSDDLEGQITDLSARIDEDEQCLAALQRRDTDVRAQFEALVAGELHHAKEAANLSWDPQVVNDVRHIFGKIFAVYSQKCRASSTSSRSKSWDTVEESVKSLNEIQTDELEDQITRDNLARLENGQRPTRSSELDTMRLKH
;
A
#
# COMPACT_ATOMS: atom_id res chain seq x y z
N ILE A 1 -48.72 -35.54 19.75
CA ILE A 1 -47.46 -35.73 20.50
C ILE A 1 -46.26 -35.86 19.55
N VAL A 2 -46.23 -36.83 18.62
CA VAL A 2 -45.08 -37.00 17.70
C VAL A 2 -44.90 -35.82 16.73
N THR A 3 -45.98 -35.20 16.26
CA THR A 3 -45.94 -34.01 15.39
C THR A 3 -45.41 -32.77 16.11
N THR A 4 -45.91 -32.50 17.33
CA THR A 4 -45.44 -31.38 18.16
C THR A 4 -43.96 -31.47 18.54
N PHE A 5 -43.41 -32.68 18.73
CA PHE A 5 -41.98 -32.87 18.94
C PHE A 5 -41.14 -32.66 17.67
N ARG A 6 -41.69 -32.99 16.50
CA ARG A 6 -41.04 -32.72 15.21
C ARG A 6 -40.99 -31.22 14.93
N ASP A 7 -42.05 -30.50 15.24
CA ASP A 7 -42.14 -29.04 15.07
C ASP A 7 -41.22 -28.28 16.04
N LEU A 8 -41.09 -28.76 17.28
CA LEU A 8 -40.12 -28.24 18.27
C LEU A 8 -38.68 -28.48 17.83
N ARG A 9 -38.40 -29.64 17.23
CA ARG A 9 -37.06 -29.97 16.73
C ARG A 9 -36.70 -29.10 15.53
N SER A 10 -37.62 -28.91 14.57
CA SER A 10 -37.37 -28.02 13.44
C SER A 10 -37.19 -26.56 13.87
N THR A 11 -37.93 -26.09 14.88
CA THR A 11 -37.71 -24.73 15.44
C THR A 11 -36.37 -24.62 16.16
N LEU A 12 -35.97 -25.62 16.93
CA LEU A 12 -34.66 -25.65 17.59
C LEU A 12 -33.51 -25.64 16.57
N ASP A 13 -33.60 -26.47 15.53
CA ASP A 13 -32.60 -26.53 14.46
C ASP A 13 -32.51 -25.19 13.70
N THR A 14 -33.66 -24.54 13.46
CA THR A 14 -33.72 -23.21 12.83
C THR A 14 -33.09 -22.13 13.71
N LEU A 15 -33.40 -22.11 15.01
CA LEU A 15 -32.84 -21.16 15.97
C LEU A 15 -31.33 -21.34 16.16
N SER A 16 -30.86 -22.60 16.18
CA SER A 16 -29.44 -22.94 16.24
C SER A 16 -28.71 -22.48 14.99
N SER A 17 -29.30 -22.72 13.80
CA SER A 17 -28.75 -22.26 12.52
C SER A 17 -28.69 -20.73 12.45
N SER A 18 -29.74 -20.02 12.88
CA SER A 18 -29.75 -18.55 12.85
C SER A 18 -28.73 -17.94 13.81
N SER A 19 -28.56 -18.52 15.00
CA SER A 19 -27.56 -18.07 15.97
C SER A 19 -26.14 -18.29 15.44
N LEU A 20 -25.88 -19.42 14.79
CA LEU A 20 -24.59 -19.71 14.18
C LEU A 20 -24.27 -18.72 13.05
N LEU A 21 -25.23 -18.44 12.16
CA LEU A 21 -25.07 -17.45 11.10
C LEU A 21 -24.79 -16.04 11.64
N GLN A 22 -25.48 -15.64 12.71
CA GLN A 22 -25.24 -14.35 13.36
C GLN A 22 -23.85 -14.26 13.98
N ASN A 23 -23.37 -15.33 14.61
CA ASN A 23 -22.02 -15.38 15.18
C ASN A 23 -20.93 -15.34 14.10
N VAL A 24 -21.14 -16.07 12.99
CA VAL A 24 -20.24 -16.02 11.82
C VAL A 24 -20.17 -14.60 11.28
N ALA A 25 -21.32 -13.94 11.10
CA ALA A 25 -21.36 -12.55 10.64
C ALA A 25 -20.67 -11.58 11.61
N ALA A 26 -20.90 -11.70 12.91
CA ALA A 26 -20.21 -10.87 13.89
C ALA A 26 -18.68 -11.07 13.82
N SER A 27 -18.23 -12.32 13.66
CA SER A 27 -16.81 -12.68 13.56
C SER A 27 -16.16 -12.16 12.29
N VAL A 28 -16.82 -12.32 11.13
CA VAL A 28 -16.36 -11.77 9.84
C VAL A 28 -16.26 -10.25 9.92
N GLN A 29 -17.26 -9.56 10.48
CA GLN A 29 -17.23 -8.11 10.65
C GLN A 29 -16.08 -7.67 11.56
N GLN A 30 -15.83 -8.39 12.65
CA GLN A 30 -14.72 -8.11 13.55
C GLN A 30 -13.37 -8.32 12.83
N HIS A 31 -13.24 -9.38 12.03
CA HIS A 31 -12.05 -9.66 11.25
C HIS A 31 -11.78 -8.56 10.22
N LEU A 32 -12.79 -8.17 9.43
CA LEU A 32 -12.68 -7.08 8.44
C LEU A 32 -12.23 -5.76 9.09
N ASN A 33 -12.80 -5.42 10.25
CA ASN A 33 -12.38 -4.24 11.00
C ASN A 33 -10.95 -4.38 11.57
N GLY A 34 -10.55 -5.59 11.94
CA GLY A 34 -9.17 -5.93 12.31
C GLY A 34 -8.20 -5.66 11.16
N VAL A 35 -8.48 -6.23 9.98
CA VAL A 35 -7.67 -6.05 8.76
C VAL A 35 -7.60 -4.58 8.36
N ARG A 36 -8.72 -3.84 8.41
CA ARG A 36 -8.72 -2.40 8.12
C ARG A 36 -7.78 -1.62 9.04
N ARG A 37 -7.84 -1.87 10.34
CA ARG A 37 -6.95 -1.19 11.32
C ARG A 37 -5.49 -1.57 11.08
N TYR A 38 -5.23 -2.86 10.84
CA TYR A 38 -3.90 -3.34 10.50
C TYR A 38 -3.35 -2.63 9.26
N ALA A 39 -4.09 -2.66 8.15
CA ALA A 39 -3.68 -2.09 6.88
C ALA A 39 -3.43 -0.57 7.01
N SER A 40 -4.32 0.16 7.70
CA SER A 40 -4.14 1.60 7.93
C SER A 40 -2.87 1.93 8.71
N ALA A 41 -2.57 1.18 9.77
CA ALA A 41 -1.34 1.36 10.54
C ALA A 41 -0.10 0.98 9.71
N GLN A 42 -0.18 -0.13 8.99
CA GLN A 42 0.89 -0.65 8.17
C GLN A 42 1.27 0.31 7.03
N ALA A 43 0.30 0.99 6.42
CA ALA A 43 0.55 2.00 5.39
C ALA A 43 1.46 3.13 5.90
N ILE A 44 1.28 3.57 7.15
CA ILE A 44 2.13 4.59 7.77
C ILE A 44 3.55 4.04 7.98
N CYS A 45 3.67 2.82 8.51
CA CYS A 45 4.97 2.20 8.75
C CYS A 45 5.77 2.02 7.46
N VAL A 46 5.14 1.49 6.42
CA VAL A 46 5.77 1.25 5.11
C VAL A 46 6.20 2.56 4.46
N GLN A 47 5.34 3.59 4.51
CA GLN A 47 5.69 4.92 4.00
C GLN A 47 6.85 5.55 4.78
N PHE A 48 6.88 5.40 6.11
CA PHE A 48 7.96 5.89 6.94
C PHE A 48 9.31 5.24 6.57
N MET A 49 9.35 3.90 6.43
CA MET A 49 10.58 3.21 6.02
C MET A 49 11.02 3.61 4.62
N LYS A 50 10.09 3.76 3.67
CA LYS A 50 10.42 4.27 2.33
C LYS A 50 11.12 5.63 2.42
N ASN A 51 10.55 6.57 3.17
CA ASN A 51 11.13 7.91 3.32
C ASN A 51 12.50 7.86 3.99
N ARG A 52 12.64 7.03 5.05
CA ARG A 52 13.91 6.84 5.75
C ARG A 52 15.01 6.30 4.84
N ILE A 53 14.69 5.35 3.97
CA ILE A 53 15.63 4.84 2.96
C ILE A 53 16.02 5.94 1.97
N VAL A 54 15.05 6.69 1.43
CA VAL A 54 15.33 7.78 0.48
C VAL A 54 16.22 8.85 1.11
N ASP A 55 15.99 9.21 2.36
CA ASP A 55 16.82 10.17 3.09
C ASP A 55 18.26 9.64 3.29
N ALA A 56 18.39 8.36 3.61
CA ALA A 56 19.70 7.70 3.74
C ALA A 56 20.43 7.61 2.39
N GLU A 57 19.72 7.29 1.30
CA GLU A 57 20.24 7.26 -0.06
C GLU A 57 20.76 8.64 -0.48
N MET A 58 20.01 9.70 -0.19
CA MET A 58 20.41 11.09 -0.48
C MET A 58 21.65 11.50 0.30
N LYS A 59 21.71 11.19 1.61
CA LYS A 59 22.89 11.46 2.44
C LYS A 59 24.12 10.70 1.94
N ARG A 60 23.94 9.43 1.57
CA ARG A 60 25.02 8.60 1.02
C ARG A 60 25.53 9.15 -0.31
N HIS A 61 24.63 9.58 -1.19
CA HIS A 61 25.01 10.19 -2.46
C HIS A 61 25.80 11.48 -2.25
N LYS A 62 25.35 12.35 -1.33
CA LYS A 62 26.08 13.56 -0.96
C LYS A 62 27.48 13.26 -0.44
N ALA A 63 27.60 12.33 0.51
CA ALA A 63 28.90 11.93 1.06
C ALA A 63 29.84 11.37 -0.02
N ARG A 64 29.32 10.61 -1.00
CA ARG A 64 30.10 10.13 -2.16
C ARG A 64 30.62 11.27 -3.03
N VAL A 65 29.78 12.24 -3.36
CA VAL A 65 30.20 13.41 -4.16
C VAL A 65 31.25 14.24 -3.43
N GLU A 66 31.12 14.42 -2.11
CA GLU A 66 32.12 15.10 -1.29
C GLU A 66 33.44 14.32 -1.23
N LEU A 67 33.38 13.00 -1.08
CA LEU A 67 34.55 12.13 -1.10
C LEU A 67 35.31 12.25 -2.44
N ASP A 68 34.60 12.16 -3.57
CA ASP A 68 35.19 12.31 -4.91
C ASP A 68 35.89 13.66 -5.07
N ALA A 69 35.33 14.73 -4.50
CA ALA A 69 35.94 16.07 -4.50
C ALA A 69 37.21 16.13 -3.65
N TYR A 70 37.21 15.55 -2.44
CA TYR A 70 38.39 15.51 -1.58
C TYR A 70 39.52 14.66 -2.16
N VAL A 71 39.19 13.52 -2.76
CA VAL A 71 40.15 12.66 -3.47
C VAL A 71 40.78 13.41 -4.64
N SER A 72 39.98 14.17 -5.40
CA SER A 72 40.48 14.98 -6.52
C SER A 72 41.43 16.10 -6.07
N LEU A 73 41.27 16.60 -4.85
CA LEU A 73 42.13 17.62 -4.25
C LEU A 73 43.36 17.03 -3.52
N GLY A 74 43.49 15.70 -3.43
CA GLY A 74 44.55 15.02 -2.67
C GLY A 74 44.44 15.19 -1.15
N ALA A 75 43.24 15.51 -0.65
CA ALA A 75 42.97 15.81 0.76
C ALA A 75 42.53 14.55 1.53
N ASN A 76 43.45 13.59 1.65
CA ASN A 76 43.20 12.23 2.17
C ASN A 76 42.86 12.17 3.68
N ALA A 77 42.92 13.30 4.40
CA ALA A 77 42.62 13.33 5.83
C ALA A 77 41.11 13.37 6.13
N LEU A 78 40.27 13.79 5.18
CA LEU A 78 38.80 13.81 5.29
C LEU A 78 38.13 12.65 4.55
N SER A 79 38.88 11.83 3.81
CA SER A 79 38.33 10.70 3.06
C SER A 79 37.86 9.58 3.95
N ASP A 80 38.62 9.24 5.00
CA ASP A 80 38.34 8.09 5.86
C ASP A 80 37.00 8.23 6.62
N ASP A 81 36.68 9.45 7.10
CA ASP A 81 35.41 9.74 7.78
C ASP A 81 34.21 9.62 6.83
N LEU A 82 34.35 10.10 5.59
CA LEU A 82 33.30 10.02 4.57
C LEU A 82 33.11 8.57 4.09
N GLU A 83 34.19 7.80 3.93
CA GLU A 83 34.13 6.37 3.60
C GLU A 83 33.41 5.57 4.70
N GLY A 84 33.72 5.86 5.97
CA GLY A 84 33.00 5.31 7.11
C GLY A 84 31.51 5.65 7.07
N GLN A 85 31.18 6.93 6.86
CA GLN A 85 29.79 7.38 6.76
C GLN A 85 29.03 6.71 5.60
N ILE A 86 29.65 6.56 4.43
CA ILE A 86 29.06 5.88 3.27
C ILE A 86 28.79 4.40 3.58
N THR A 87 29.70 3.75 4.29
CA THR A 87 29.58 2.34 4.69
C THR A 87 28.43 2.16 5.68
N ASP A 88 28.38 2.99 6.72
CA ASP A 88 27.30 2.96 7.73
C ASP A 88 25.93 3.25 7.11
N LEU A 89 25.85 4.23 6.21
CA LEU A 89 24.60 4.55 5.51
C LEU A 89 24.17 3.41 4.58
N SER A 90 25.12 2.73 3.93
CA SER A 90 24.81 1.57 3.08
C SER A 90 24.26 0.40 3.90
N ALA A 91 24.89 0.08 5.03
CA ALA A 91 24.41 -0.97 5.92
C ALA A 91 22.98 -0.69 6.43
N ARG A 92 22.69 0.57 6.81
CA ARG A 92 21.34 0.98 7.24
C ARG A 92 20.29 0.88 6.13
N ILE A 93 20.66 1.24 4.90
CA ILE A 93 19.77 1.08 3.74
C ILE A 93 19.46 -0.41 3.55
N ASP A 94 20.48 -1.27 3.58
CA ASP A 94 20.31 -2.72 3.38
C ASP A 94 19.43 -3.35 4.47
N GLU A 95 19.61 -2.95 5.74
CA GLU A 95 18.75 -3.39 6.86
C GLU A 95 17.28 -2.98 6.66
N ASP A 96 17.05 -1.72 6.26
CA ASP A 96 15.70 -1.21 6.01
C ASP A 96 15.03 -1.89 4.81
N GLU A 97 15.78 -2.20 3.76
CA GLU A 97 15.31 -2.94 2.60
C GLU A 97 14.94 -4.39 2.96
N GLN A 98 15.75 -5.05 3.79
CA GLN A 98 15.43 -6.39 4.30
C GLN A 98 14.15 -6.37 5.15
N CYS A 99 13.97 -5.34 5.97
CA CYS A 99 12.76 -5.14 6.76
C CYS A 99 11.52 -4.96 5.85
N LEU A 100 11.62 -4.12 4.80
CA LEU A 100 10.56 -3.95 3.82
C LEU A 100 10.21 -5.26 3.10
N ALA A 101 11.21 -6.05 2.71
CA ALA A 101 10.99 -7.34 2.08
C ALA A 101 10.27 -8.34 3.01
N ALA A 102 10.61 -8.34 4.30
CA ALA A 102 9.92 -9.16 5.30
C ALA A 102 8.47 -8.71 5.48
N LEU A 103 8.22 -7.40 5.55
CA LEU A 103 6.87 -6.84 5.67
C LEU A 103 6.03 -7.10 4.42
N GLN A 104 6.62 -7.02 3.23
CA GLN A 104 5.93 -7.35 1.98
C GLN A 104 5.40 -8.79 1.97
N ARG A 105 6.18 -9.76 2.46
CA ARG A 105 5.72 -11.16 2.58
C ARG A 105 4.53 -11.26 3.52
N ARG A 106 4.64 -10.69 4.72
CA ARG A 106 3.55 -10.68 5.71
C ARG A 106 2.28 -10.01 5.17
N ASP A 107 2.43 -8.87 4.51
CA ASP A 107 1.30 -8.12 3.95
C ASP A 107 0.65 -8.87 2.78
N THR A 108 1.42 -9.67 2.04
CA THR A 108 0.91 -10.58 1.00
C THR A 108 0.04 -11.66 1.63
N ASP A 109 0.49 -12.28 2.72
CA ASP A 109 -0.28 -13.31 3.43
C ASP A 109 -1.57 -12.75 4.02
N VAL A 110 -1.51 -11.58 4.67
CA VAL A 110 -2.72 -10.94 5.24
C VAL A 110 -3.71 -10.55 4.14
N ARG A 111 -3.22 -10.02 3.01
CA ARG A 111 -4.07 -9.72 1.86
C ARG A 111 -4.72 -10.98 1.28
N ALA A 112 -3.97 -12.07 1.15
CA ALA A 112 -4.49 -13.34 0.66
C ALA A 112 -5.59 -13.91 1.58
N GLN A 113 -5.37 -13.86 2.90
CA GLN A 113 -6.38 -14.27 3.88
C GLN A 113 -7.65 -13.40 3.80
N PHE A 114 -7.48 -12.08 3.65
CA PHE A 114 -8.59 -11.16 3.46
C PHE A 114 -9.38 -11.46 2.19
N GLU A 115 -8.72 -11.66 1.05
CA GLU A 115 -9.41 -11.96 -0.21
C GLU A 115 -10.09 -13.33 -0.18
N ALA A 116 -9.49 -14.33 0.47
CA ALA A 116 -10.12 -15.64 0.69
C ALA A 116 -11.38 -15.52 1.55
N LEU A 117 -11.35 -14.71 2.61
CA LEU A 117 -12.50 -14.44 3.46
C LEU A 117 -13.63 -13.74 2.69
N VAL A 118 -13.28 -12.74 1.88
CA VAL A 118 -14.23 -12.00 1.04
C VAL A 118 -14.81 -12.89 -0.07
N ALA A 119 -14.04 -13.82 -0.63
CA ALA A 119 -14.52 -14.75 -1.67
C ALA A 119 -15.40 -15.88 -1.09
N GLY A 120 -15.01 -16.45 0.05
CA GLY A 120 -15.66 -17.62 0.64
C GLY A 120 -16.81 -17.27 1.60
N GLU A 121 -16.48 -16.65 2.74
CA GLU A 121 -17.46 -16.48 3.83
C GLU A 121 -18.47 -15.36 3.55
N LEU A 122 -18.06 -14.31 2.83
CA LEU A 122 -18.96 -13.19 2.51
C LEU A 122 -20.06 -13.62 1.52
N HIS A 123 -19.75 -14.48 0.55
CA HIS A 123 -20.73 -14.96 -0.43
C HIS A 123 -21.79 -15.84 0.24
N HIS A 124 -21.37 -16.76 1.10
CA HIS A 124 -22.25 -17.63 1.87
C HIS A 124 -23.07 -16.86 2.92
N ALA A 125 -22.48 -15.89 3.63
CA ALA A 125 -23.20 -15.08 4.61
C ALA A 125 -24.22 -14.12 3.98
N LYS A 126 -23.93 -13.60 2.78
CA LYS A 126 -24.86 -12.72 2.04
C LYS A 126 -26.09 -13.48 1.54
N GLU A 127 -25.90 -14.71 1.05
CA GLU A 127 -27.00 -15.58 0.58
C GLU A 127 -27.84 -16.16 1.73
N ALA A 128 -27.19 -16.57 2.83
CA ALA A 128 -27.87 -17.29 3.91
C ALA A 128 -28.66 -16.39 4.88
N ALA A 129 -28.30 -15.11 5.02
CA ALA A 129 -28.77 -14.32 6.15
C ALA A 129 -29.33 -12.92 5.81
N ASN A 130 -29.48 -12.56 4.52
CA ASN A 130 -29.88 -11.20 4.09
C ASN A 130 -29.07 -10.09 4.81
N LEU A 131 -27.82 -10.39 5.15
CA LEU A 131 -26.96 -9.50 5.91
C LEU A 131 -26.42 -8.42 4.96
N SER A 132 -26.82 -7.18 5.23
CA SER A 132 -26.33 -5.98 4.56
C SER A 132 -24.93 -5.66 5.08
N TRP A 133 -23.91 -6.14 4.37
CA TRP A 133 -22.53 -5.72 4.58
C TRP A 133 -22.28 -4.38 3.90
N ASP A 134 -21.49 -3.52 4.53
CA ASP A 134 -21.04 -2.29 3.91
C ASP A 134 -19.90 -2.61 2.91
N PRO A 135 -20.14 -2.54 1.59
CA PRO A 135 -19.11 -2.82 0.58
C PRO A 135 -17.95 -1.85 0.67
N GLN A 136 -18.15 -0.69 1.29
CA GLN A 136 -17.14 0.34 1.45
C GLN A 136 -15.95 -0.17 2.27
N VAL A 137 -16.17 -0.98 3.30
CA VAL A 137 -15.07 -1.50 4.14
C VAL A 137 -14.11 -2.38 3.33
N VAL A 138 -14.65 -3.24 2.46
CA VAL A 138 -13.85 -4.12 1.60
C VAL A 138 -13.06 -3.29 0.59
N ASN A 139 -13.70 -2.29 -0.02
CA ASN A 139 -13.05 -1.38 -0.97
C ASN A 139 -11.95 -0.54 -0.30
N ASP A 140 -12.20 -0.03 0.90
CA ASP A 140 -11.23 0.72 1.69
C ASP A 140 -10.00 -0.13 2.01
N VAL A 141 -10.20 -1.38 2.46
CA VAL A 141 -9.09 -2.32 2.74
C VAL A 141 -8.29 -2.60 1.48
N ARG A 142 -8.94 -2.90 0.35
CA ARG A 142 -8.27 -3.11 -0.94
C ARG A 142 -7.48 -1.89 -1.38
N HIS A 143 -8.04 -0.69 -1.22
CA HIS A 143 -7.39 0.58 -1.54
C HIS A 143 -6.13 0.80 -0.69
N ILE A 144 -6.22 0.57 0.62
CA ILE A 144 -5.07 0.72 1.52
C ILE A 144 -3.97 -0.28 1.16
N PHE A 145 -4.31 -1.55 0.92
CA PHE A 145 -3.34 -2.53 0.43
C PHE A 145 -2.75 -2.10 -0.92
N GLY A 146 -3.55 -1.61 -1.86
CA GLY A 146 -3.08 -1.06 -3.13
C GLY A 146 -1.96 -0.02 -2.94
N LYS A 147 -2.14 0.91 -1.99
CA LYS A 147 -1.12 1.90 -1.63
C LYS A 147 0.13 1.28 -1.01
N ILE A 148 -0.02 0.31 -0.11
CA ILE A 148 1.11 -0.41 0.50
C ILE A 148 1.94 -1.11 -0.57
N PHE A 149 1.30 -1.85 -1.48
CA PHE A 149 1.99 -2.58 -2.55
C PHE A 149 2.59 -1.67 -3.62
N ALA A 150 2.03 -0.47 -3.83
CA ALA A 150 2.66 0.55 -4.67
C ALA A 150 4.02 0.99 -4.10
N VAL A 151 4.16 1.07 -2.76
CA VAL A 151 5.46 1.37 -2.13
C VAL A 151 6.47 0.25 -2.35
N TYR A 152 6.07 -1.01 -2.16
CA TYR A 152 6.96 -2.16 -2.38
C TYR A 152 7.45 -2.25 -3.83
N SER A 153 6.55 -2.08 -4.81
CA SER A 153 6.90 -2.16 -6.24
C SER A 153 7.85 -1.04 -6.70
N GLN A 154 7.73 0.17 -6.15
CA GLN A 154 8.66 1.28 -6.44
C GLN A 154 10.10 0.94 -6.02
N LYS A 155 10.29 0.22 -4.91
CA LYS A 155 11.64 -0.20 -4.46
C LYS A 155 12.18 -1.39 -5.24
N CYS A 156 11.36 -2.38 -5.62
CA CYS A 156 11.79 -3.45 -6.52
C CYS A 156 12.34 -2.89 -7.85
N ARG A 157 11.71 -1.86 -8.42
CA ARG A 157 12.19 -1.21 -9.65
C ARG A 157 13.49 -0.43 -9.49
N ALA A 158 13.73 0.17 -8.32
CA ALA A 158 14.96 0.92 -8.04
C ALA A 158 16.19 -0.01 -7.87
N SER A 159 15.99 -1.22 -7.33
CA SER A 159 17.05 -2.23 -7.15
C SER A 159 17.40 -2.96 -8.46
N SER A 160 16.48 -3.03 -9.43
CA SER A 160 16.63 -3.81 -10.66
C SER A 160 17.33 -3.09 -11.83
N THR A 161 18.35 -2.25 -11.57
CA THR A 161 19.29 -1.84 -12.65
C THR A 161 20.35 -2.90 -12.95
N SER A 162 20.30 -4.07 -12.31
CA SER A 162 21.08 -5.24 -12.69
C SER A 162 20.21 -6.49 -12.73
N SER A 163 20.27 -7.20 -13.86
CA SER A 163 19.71 -8.53 -14.12
C SER A 163 18.23 -8.60 -14.54
N ARG A 164 18.03 -8.53 -15.87
CA ARG A 164 16.90 -9.14 -16.57
C ARG A 164 16.80 -10.62 -16.17
N SER A 165 15.79 -10.97 -15.39
CA SER A 165 15.24 -12.34 -15.39
C SER A 165 13.77 -12.25 -15.77
N LYS A 166 13.41 -12.99 -16.83
CA LYS A 166 12.05 -13.11 -17.35
C LYS A 166 11.20 -13.87 -16.33
N SER A 167 10.12 -13.24 -15.85
CA SER A 167 9.02 -13.97 -15.19
C SER A 167 7.70 -13.23 -15.41
N TRP A 168 6.91 -13.75 -16.35
CA TRP A 168 5.44 -13.84 -16.44
C TRP A 168 4.48 -12.71 -16.05
N ASP A 169 4.89 -11.45 -15.91
CA ASP A 169 3.92 -10.34 -15.89
C ASP A 169 3.70 -9.81 -17.32
N THR A 170 2.75 -10.43 -18.03
CA THR A 170 2.09 -9.78 -19.16
C THR A 170 0.99 -8.89 -18.57
N VAL A 171 1.40 -7.75 -18.00
CA VAL A 171 0.50 -6.60 -17.93
C VAL A 171 0.59 -5.97 -19.30
N GLU A 172 -0.50 -6.04 -20.08
CA GLU A 172 -0.64 -5.21 -21.26
C GLU A 172 -0.23 -3.79 -20.90
N GLU A 173 0.85 -3.31 -21.51
CA GLU A 173 1.19 -1.90 -21.54
C GLU A 173 0.02 -1.20 -22.23
N SER A 174 -0.99 -0.80 -21.46
CA SER A 174 -1.99 0.15 -21.91
C SER A 174 -1.22 1.42 -22.24
N VAL A 175 -0.97 1.62 -23.52
CA VAL A 175 -0.37 2.84 -24.06
C VAL A 175 -1.27 3.97 -23.62
N LYS A 176 -0.85 4.70 -22.57
CA LYS A 176 -1.57 5.86 -22.07
C LYS A 176 -1.81 6.80 -23.25
N SER A 177 -3.06 7.24 -23.40
CA SER A 177 -3.38 8.21 -24.44
C SER A 177 -2.57 9.48 -24.20
N LEU A 178 -2.19 10.19 -25.27
CA LEU A 178 -1.50 11.49 -25.16
C LEU A 178 -2.24 12.45 -24.22
N ASN A 179 -3.57 12.35 -24.18
CA ASN A 179 -4.42 13.15 -23.29
C ASN A 179 -4.27 12.76 -21.82
N GLU A 180 -4.07 11.48 -21.51
CA GLU A 180 -3.83 10.99 -20.13
C GLU A 180 -2.47 11.46 -19.60
N ILE A 181 -1.47 11.48 -20.48
CA ILE A 181 -0.14 12.01 -20.15
C ILE A 181 -0.22 13.51 -19.85
N GLN A 182 -0.98 14.26 -20.66
CA GLN A 182 -1.19 15.70 -20.45
C GLN A 182 -2.00 16.00 -19.17
N THR A 183 -2.99 15.15 -18.81
CA THR A 183 -3.69 15.28 -17.53
C THR A 183 -2.79 15.04 -16.33
N ASP A 184 -1.95 14.00 -16.40
CA ASP A 184 -1.03 13.65 -15.31
C ASP A 184 0.02 14.77 -15.11
N GLU A 185 0.58 15.31 -16.20
CA GLU A 185 1.54 16.42 -16.16
C GLU A 185 0.94 17.70 -15.57
N LEU A 186 -0.31 18.03 -15.92
CA LEU A 186 -1.00 19.21 -15.39
C LEU A 186 -1.31 19.04 -13.89
N GLU A 187 -1.71 17.85 -13.46
CA GLU A 187 -1.96 17.54 -12.05
C GLU A 187 -0.70 17.63 -11.20
N ASP A 188 0.43 17.13 -11.72
CA ASP A 188 1.72 17.21 -11.04
C ASP A 188 2.22 18.65 -10.92
N GLN A 189 1.99 19.48 -11.94
CA GLN A 189 2.32 20.91 -11.90
C GLN A 189 1.48 21.65 -10.84
N ILE A 190 0.16 21.41 -10.81
CA ILE A 190 -0.74 22.03 -9.82
C ILE A 190 -0.39 21.59 -8.40
N THR A 191 0.01 20.33 -8.24
CA THR A 191 0.41 19.77 -6.94
C THR A 191 1.68 20.44 -6.42
N ARG A 192 2.69 20.60 -7.29
CA ARG A 192 3.93 21.33 -6.94
C ARG A 192 3.66 22.79 -6.58
N ASP A 193 2.83 23.48 -7.34
CA ASP A 193 2.51 24.89 -7.09
C ASP A 193 1.70 25.05 -5.79
N ASN A 194 0.79 24.12 -5.48
CA ASN A 194 0.03 24.14 -4.22
C ASN A 194 0.91 23.82 -3.01
N LEU A 195 1.90 22.94 -3.14
CA LEU A 195 2.88 22.68 -2.09
C LEU A 195 3.71 23.94 -1.80
N ALA A 196 4.23 24.61 -2.83
CA ALA A 196 4.96 25.87 -2.68
C ALA A 196 4.10 26.98 -2.05
N ARG A 197 2.80 27.00 -2.34
CA ARG A 197 1.87 27.97 -1.73
C ARG A 197 1.60 27.68 -0.26
N LEU A 198 1.47 26.41 0.11
CA LEU A 198 1.33 25.99 1.51
C LEU A 198 2.58 26.34 2.34
N GLU A 199 3.77 26.16 1.77
CA GLU A 199 5.03 26.60 2.40
C GLU A 199 5.07 28.11 2.65
N ASN A 200 4.41 28.89 1.78
CA ASN A 200 4.27 30.34 1.91
C ASN A 200 3.01 30.78 2.69
N GLY A 201 2.29 29.85 3.36
CA GLY A 201 1.09 30.14 4.15
C GLY A 201 -0.15 30.54 3.33
N GLN A 202 -0.14 30.29 2.02
CA GLN A 202 -1.25 30.57 1.10
C GLN A 202 -2.15 29.35 0.90
N ARG A 203 -3.44 29.60 0.59
CA ARG A 203 -4.42 28.52 0.35
C ARG A 203 -4.24 27.89 -1.03
N PRO A 204 -4.31 26.56 -1.18
CA PRO A 204 -4.27 25.88 -2.48
C PRO A 204 -5.32 26.38 -3.48
N THR A 205 -5.00 26.32 -4.77
CA THR A 205 -5.89 26.64 -5.88
C THR A 205 -6.25 25.39 -6.65
N ARG A 206 -7.50 25.35 -7.15
CA ARG A 206 -7.97 24.34 -8.10
C ARG A 206 -7.86 24.88 -9.51
N SER A 207 -7.50 24.03 -10.47
CA SER A 207 -7.49 24.38 -11.88
C SER A 207 -8.79 23.93 -12.54
N SER A 208 -9.54 24.88 -13.09
CA SER A 208 -10.71 24.59 -13.93
C SER A 208 -10.35 23.82 -15.20
N GLU A 209 -9.10 23.96 -15.67
CA GLU A 209 -8.60 23.25 -16.85
C GLU A 209 -8.45 21.75 -16.55
N LEU A 210 -7.86 21.39 -15.40
CA LEU A 210 -7.77 20.00 -14.95
C LEU A 210 -9.17 19.37 -14.78
N ASP A 211 -10.12 20.12 -14.24
CA ASP A 211 -11.51 19.67 -14.08
C ASP A 211 -12.17 19.40 -15.45
N THR A 212 -11.93 20.26 -16.45
CA THR A 212 -12.46 20.04 -17.81
C THR A 212 -11.79 18.90 -18.56
N MET A 213 -10.50 18.63 -18.32
CA MET A 213 -9.81 17.50 -18.95
C MET A 213 -10.28 16.16 -18.38
N ARG A 214 -10.59 16.10 -17.07
CA ARG A 214 -11.17 14.91 -16.44
C ARG A 214 -12.60 14.61 -16.87
N LEU A 215 -13.38 15.63 -17.26
CA LEU A 215 -14.76 15.47 -17.76
C LEU A 215 -14.84 14.97 -19.21
N LYS A 216 -13.74 14.98 -19.96
CA LYS A 216 -13.66 14.51 -21.35
C LYS A 216 -13.30 13.01 -21.45
N HIS A 217 -13.17 12.32 -20.32
CA HIS A 217 -12.89 10.89 -20.19
C HIS A 217 -14.06 10.15 -19.55
#